data_AF-A0A0H3D5J1-F1
#
_entry.id   AF-A0A0H3D5J1-F1
#
_cell.length_a   1.000
_cell.length_b   1.000
_cell.length_c   1.000
_cell.angle_alpha   90.00
_cell.angle_beta   90.00
_cell.angle_gamma   90.00
#
_symmetry.space_group_name_H-M   'P 1'
#
loop_
_entity.id
_entity.type
_entity.pdbx_description
1 polymer ?
#
loop_
_entity_poly.entity_id
_entity_poly.type
_entity_poly.pdbx_seq_one_letter_code
_entity_poly.pdbx_strand_id
1 'polypeptide(L)'
;MNRLWVDDLRPAPDGWTWAKSSAEAIALLGDGDFAAISLDHDLGGDDTTRPVVLWLCEHDRWPAEVRVHTANPVGREWLTGMARRYGPGVR
;
A
#
# COMPACT_ATOMS: atom_id res chain seq x y z
N MET A 1 -14.27 -4.34 -8.79
CA MET A 1 -12.82 -4.04 -8.80
C MET A 1 -12.25 -4.44 -7.46
N ASN A 2 -11.08 -5.06 -7.45
CA ASN A 2 -10.45 -5.59 -6.25
C ASN A 2 -9.81 -4.47 -5.40
N ARG A 3 -9.53 -4.77 -4.14
CA ARG A 3 -8.89 -3.86 -3.18
C ARG A 3 -7.68 -4.55 -2.57
N LEU A 4 -6.58 -3.84 -2.36
CA LEU A 4 -5.30 -4.41 -1.92
C LEU A 4 -4.99 -4.03 -0.48
N TRP A 5 -4.82 -5.04 0.38
CA TRP A 5 -4.45 -4.89 1.78
C TRP A 5 -3.00 -5.31 1.96
N VAL A 6 -2.12 -4.36 2.30
CA VAL A 6 -0.68 -4.58 2.46
C VAL A 6 -0.35 -4.53 3.95
N ASP A 7 -0.16 -5.70 4.55
CA ASP A 7 0.12 -5.89 5.98
C ASP A 7 0.64 -7.32 6.22
N ASP A 8 1.69 -7.52 7.01
CA ASP A 8 2.25 -8.85 7.28
C ASP A 8 1.53 -9.56 8.44
N LEU A 9 0.91 -8.80 9.34
CA LEU A 9 0.42 -9.27 10.64
C LEU A 9 -1.11 -9.33 10.71
N ARG A 10 -1.79 -8.25 10.32
CA ARG A 10 -3.24 -8.10 10.46
C ARG A 10 -3.96 -8.68 9.25
N PRO A 11 -4.98 -9.55 9.47
CA PRO A 11 -5.72 -10.17 8.39
C PRO A 11 -6.45 -9.13 7.54
N ALA A 12 -6.43 -9.35 6.24
CA ALA A 12 -7.19 -8.55 5.31
C ALA A 12 -8.69 -8.64 5.60
N PRO A 13 -9.43 -7.51 5.60
CA PRO A 13 -10.88 -7.53 5.71
C PRO A 13 -11.54 -8.24 4.51
N ASP A 14 -12.80 -8.65 4.67
CA ASP A 14 -13.55 -9.33 3.60
C ASP A 14 -13.56 -8.52 2.29
N GLY A 15 -13.26 -9.23 1.20
CA GLY A 15 -13.20 -8.66 -0.15
C GLY A 15 -11.96 -7.77 -0.39
N TRP A 16 -10.89 -7.96 0.37
CA TRP A 16 -9.56 -7.42 0.09
C TRP A 16 -8.60 -8.56 -0.28
N THR A 17 -7.80 -8.34 -1.31
CA THR A 17 -6.64 -9.18 -1.63
C THR A 17 -5.54 -8.85 -0.64
N TRP A 18 -4.99 -9.88 0.02
CA TRP A 18 -3.97 -9.70 1.05
C TRP A 18 -2.57 -9.89 0.45
N ALA A 19 -1.72 -8.87 0.58
CA ALA A 19 -0.29 -8.96 0.36
C ALA A 19 0.45 -8.82 1.69
N LYS A 20 1.33 -9.78 2.00
CA LYS A 20 2.08 -9.84 3.27
C LYS A 20 3.50 -9.32 3.19
N SER A 21 3.94 -8.93 2.00
CA SER A 21 5.27 -8.35 1.75
C SER A 21 5.19 -7.30 0.65
N SER A 22 6.19 -6.44 0.59
CA SER A 22 6.28 -5.43 -0.48
C SER A 22 6.39 -6.06 -1.87
N ALA A 23 7.12 -7.18 -1.98
CA ALA A 23 7.29 -7.93 -3.23
C ALA A 23 5.96 -8.50 -3.73
N GLU A 24 5.15 -9.09 -2.85
CA GLU A 24 3.83 -9.61 -3.21
C GLU A 24 2.87 -8.50 -3.64
N ALA A 25 2.88 -7.36 -2.92
CA ALA A 25 2.06 -6.22 -3.28
C ALA A 25 2.43 -5.66 -4.67
N ILE A 26 3.73 -5.54 -4.97
CA ILE A 26 4.21 -5.09 -6.29
C ILE A 26 3.82 -6.08 -7.39
N ALA A 27 3.96 -7.39 -7.16
CA ALA A 27 3.55 -8.41 -8.13
C ALA A 27 2.05 -8.29 -8.47
N LEU A 28 1.20 -8.18 -7.45
CA LEU A 28 -0.24 -8.01 -7.63
C LEU A 28 -0.59 -6.72 -8.38
N LEU A 29 0.07 -5.60 -8.07
CA LEU A 29 -0.09 -4.34 -8.79
C LEU A 29 0.39 -4.44 -10.24
N GLY A 30 1.43 -5.24 -10.50
CA GLY A 30 1.91 -5.55 -11.85
C GLY A 30 0.87 -6.28 -12.69
N ASP A 31 0.14 -7.22 -12.09
CA ASP A 31 -0.81 -8.10 -12.78
C ASP A 31 -2.20 -7.48 -13.00
N GLY A 32 -2.56 -6.39 -12.31
CA GLY A 32 -3.86 -5.78 -12.49
C GLY A 32 -4.07 -4.46 -11.74
N ASP A 33 -5.26 -3.88 -11.94
CA ASP A 33 -5.66 -2.63 -11.30
C ASP A 33 -6.51 -2.88 -10.05
N PHE A 34 -6.31 -2.03 -9.05
CA PHE A 34 -7.06 -2.04 -7.80
C PHE A 34 -7.84 -0.73 -7.65
N ALA A 35 -9.06 -0.83 -7.12
CA ALA A 35 -9.87 0.36 -6.81
C ALA A 35 -9.38 1.08 -5.56
N ALA A 36 -8.83 0.32 -4.60
CA ALA A 36 -8.31 0.85 -3.35
C ALA A 36 -7.07 0.09 -2.88
N ILE A 37 -6.18 0.78 -2.15
CA ILE A 37 -5.06 0.19 -1.43
C ILE A 37 -5.03 0.68 0.01
N SER A 38 -4.71 -0.22 0.93
CA SER A 38 -4.59 0.05 2.36
C SER A 38 -3.21 -0.41 2.83
N LEU A 39 -2.46 0.50 3.45
CA LEU A 39 -1.04 0.32 3.74
C LEU A 39 -0.72 0.31 5.23
N ASP A 40 -0.15 -0.80 5.72
CA ASP A 40 0.77 -0.76 6.86
C ASP A 40 2.15 -0.25 6.40
N HIS A 41 3.00 0.22 7.31
CA HIS A 41 4.36 0.62 6.99
C HIS A 41 5.35 -0.53 7.15
N ASP A 42 5.29 -1.21 8.30
CA ASP A 42 6.22 -2.27 8.67
C ASP A 42 5.63 -3.60 8.18
N LEU A 43 6.39 -4.38 7.40
CA LEU A 43 5.93 -5.67 6.84
C LEU A 43 6.78 -6.85 7.36
N GLY A 44 7.36 -6.68 8.53
CA GLY A 44 8.20 -7.68 9.20
C GLY A 44 9.65 -7.71 8.71
N GLY A 45 10.56 -8.06 9.62
CA GLY A 45 12.00 -8.08 9.34
C GLY A 45 12.51 -6.70 8.90
N ASP A 46 13.24 -6.67 7.78
CA ASP A 46 13.72 -5.44 7.14
C ASP A 46 12.77 -4.92 6.05
N ASP A 47 11.62 -5.58 5.83
CA ASP A 47 10.67 -5.19 4.79
C ASP A 47 9.73 -4.07 5.27
N THR A 48 9.43 -3.17 4.34
CA THR A 48 8.50 -2.05 4.57
C THR A 48 7.67 -1.83 3.33
N THR A 49 6.60 -1.08 3.44
CA THR A 49 5.75 -0.70 2.29
C THR A 49 6.41 0.34 1.36
N ARG A 50 7.58 0.89 1.70
CA ARG A 50 8.23 1.95 0.90
C ARG A 50 8.48 1.55 -0.55
N PRO A 51 8.96 0.33 -0.89
CA PRO A 51 9.11 -0.12 -2.28
C PRO A 51 7.78 -0.12 -3.05
N VAL A 52 6.67 -0.48 -2.40
CA VAL A 52 5.32 -0.46 -3.01
C VAL A 52 4.94 0.96 -3.42
N VAL A 53 5.13 1.93 -2.52
CA VAL A 53 4.82 3.33 -2.80
C VAL A 53 5.72 3.92 -3.88
N LEU A 54 7.02 3.60 -3.85
CA LEU A 54 7.94 4.05 -4.89
C LEU A 54 7.56 3.48 -6.26
N TRP A 55 7.20 2.20 -6.32
CA TRP A 55 6.70 1.57 -7.54
C TRP A 55 5.44 2.26 -8.08
N LEU A 56 4.46 2.56 -7.21
CA LEU A 56 3.25 3.30 -7.58
C LEU A 56 3.58 4.68 -8.17
N CYS A 57 4.56 5.39 -7.59
CA CYS A 57 5.01 6.69 -8.09
C CYS A 57 5.73 6.58 -9.44
N GLU A 58 6.58 5.58 -9.62
CA GLU A 58 7.33 5.36 -10.86
C GLU A 58 6.42 5.02 -12.04
N HIS A 59 5.33 4.28 -11.79
CA HIS A 59 4.44 3.81 -12.83
C HIS A 59 3.17 4.66 -13.02
N ASP A 60 2.94 5.66 -12.15
CA ASP A 60 1.70 6.45 -12.09
C ASP A 60 0.44 5.57 -11.98
N ARG A 61 0.51 4.53 -11.12
CA ARG A 61 -0.53 3.49 -10.98
C ARG A 61 -1.24 3.51 -9.63
N TRP A 62 -1.37 4.68 -9.02
CA TRP A 62 -2.08 4.84 -7.76
C TRP A 62 -3.55 4.41 -7.88
N PRO A 63 -4.04 3.51 -7.00
CA PRO A 63 -5.47 3.27 -6.85
C PRO A 63 -6.21 4.56 -6.48
N ALA A 64 -7.47 4.69 -6.92
CA ALA A 64 -8.28 5.89 -6.68
C ALA A 64 -8.48 6.20 -5.19
N GLU A 65 -8.44 5.17 -4.34
CA GLU A 65 -8.52 5.29 -2.89
C GLU A 65 -7.25 4.73 -2.22
N VAL A 66 -6.59 5.56 -1.41
CA VAL A 66 -5.42 5.18 -0.61
C VAL A 66 -5.75 5.37 0.85
N ARG A 67 -5.51 4.33 1.66
CA ARG A 67 -5.67 4.33 3.11
C ARG A 67 -4.34 4.00 3.79
N VAL A 68 -4.11 4.57 4.97
CA VAL A 68 -2.91 4.30 5.79
C VAL A 68 -3.35 3.81 7.16
N HIS A 69 -3.10 2.53 7.44
CA HIS A 69 -3.50 1.85 8.68
C HIS A 69 -2.32 1.47 9.58
N THR A 70 -1.14 2.06 9.37
CA THR A 70 0.04 1.78 10.19
C THR A 70 0.00 2.38 11.60
N ALA A 71 0.56 1.67 12.58
CA ALA A 71 0.82 2.23 13.91
C ALA A 71 2.12 3.06 13.97
N ASN A 72 3.00 2.95 12.97
CA ASN A 72 4.27 3.65 12.92
C ASN A 72 4.06 5.13 12.56
N PRO A 73 4.36 6.10 13.45
CA PRO A 73 4.09 7.51 13.18
C PRO A 73 4.94 8.09 12.06
N VAL A 74 6.22 7.71 11.98
CA VAL A 74 7.15 8.14 10.92
C VAL A 74 6.73 7.52 9.58
N GLY A 75 6.38 6.23 9.61
CA GLY A 75 5.84 5.53 8.44
C GLY A 75 4.55 6.17 7.93
N ARG A 76 3.63 6.54 8.84
CA ARG A 76 2.38 7.23 8.50
C ARG A 76 2.62 8.57 7.83
N GLU A 77 3.52 9.38 8.38
CA GLU A 77 3.88 10.69 7.81
C GLU A 77 4.44 10.52 6.39
N TRP A 78 5.38 9.60 6.21
CA TRP A 78 6.01 9.33 4.91
C TRP A 78 4.99 8.84 3.88
N LEU A 79 4.20 7.80 4.21
CA LEU A 79 3.17 7.24 3.32
C LEU A 79 2.14 8.30 2.91
N THR A 80 1.67 9.09 3.88
CA THR A 80 0.69 10.16 3.64
C THR A 80 1.28 11.26 2.75
N GLY A 81 2.53 11.66 3.00
CA GLY A 81 3.22 12.67 2.21
C GLY A 81 3.41 12.23 0.76
N MET A 82 3.84 10.99 0.54
CA MET A 82 4.01 10.43 -0.80
C MET A 82 2.68 10.34 -1.55
N ALA A 83 1.64 9.80 -0.92
CA ALA A 83 0.32 9.69 -1.53
C ALA A 83 -0.28 11.07 -1.86
N ARG A 84 -0.05 12.10 -1.04
CA ARG A 84 -0.48 13.48 -1.33
C ARG A 84 0.30 14.15 -2.45
N ARG A 85 1.59 13.83 -2.58
CA ARG A 85 2.48 14.47 -3.55
C ARG A 85 2.39 13.84 -4.94
N TYR A 86 2.23 12.52 -5.02
CA TYR A 86 2.33 11.75 -6.26
C TYR A 86 1.08 10.95 -6.59
N GLY A 87 0.09 10.90 -5.68
CA GLY A 87 -1.15 10.15 -5.86
C GLY A 87 -2.39 10.96 -5.49
N PRO A 88 -3.53 10.31 -5.19
CA PRO A 88 -4.79 10.98 -4.89
C PRO A 88 -4.90 11.51 -3.45
N GLY A 89 -3.85 11.38 -2.63
CA GLY A 89 -3.89 11.61 -1.19
C GLY A 89 -4.52 10.45 -0.41
N VAL A 90 -4.49 10.57 0.92
CA VAL A 90 -5.05 9.56 1.85
C VAL A 90 -6.47 9.95 2.26
N ARG A 91 -7.39 8.97 2.28
CA ARG A 91 -8.77 9.11 2.74
C ARG A 91 -9.05 8.32 4.01
#